data_AF-A0A0F8Y2Q7-F1
#
_entry.id   AF-A0A0F8Y2Q7-F1
#
_cell.length_a   1.000
_cell.length_b   1.000
_cell.length_c   1.000
_cell.angle_alpha   90.00
_cell.angle_beta   90.00
_cell.angle_gamma   90.00
#
_symmetry.space_group_name_H-M   'P 1'
#
loop_
_entity.id
_entity.type
_entity.pdbx_description
1 polymer ?
#
loop_
_entity_poly.entity_id
_entity_poly.type
_entity_poly.pdbx_seq_one_letter_code
_entity_poly.pdbx_strand_id
1 'polypeptide(L)'
;MYLSGYISNLEVLRTKKDLYCVICGNLKENPYYAMCKDCTPFLYKKQGFPHQKARRRKKWSKNREIKIAKAGYKCQWCDSEKLPFSIHHPNGIGDRGYNDIWRTIVSDLKIKVTKDATLGELYNLRVALEQKKALKQKLKARKQKAHNSMVGVCPYCGNSNCNERKTLTPKYRCGSCKNEFDILELRIPGNLARSIKNLETKLKSQNYFYTSISQSKTLGSILPFIYDEARKTYDEAVQQLVSNYEKMKDIIVLCKKCLSAAIHGYIICEKCKTNYRKTQSCFFECLWTFCYLSYYLGICIILY
;
A
#
# COMPACT_ATOMS: atom_id res chain seq x y z
N MET A 1 -2.74 -37.79 -4.52
CA MET A 1 -4.19 -37.92 -4.27
C MET A 1 -4.75 -37.03 -3.13
N TYR A 2 -3.94 -36.30 -2.36
CA TYR A 2 -4.42 -35.44 -1.24
C TYR A 2 -4.89 -34.02 -1.62
N LEU A 3 -4.65 -33.56 -2.85
CA LEU A 3 -4.99 -32.20 -3.27
C LEU A 3 -6.45 -32.03 -3.73
N SER A 4 -7.12 -33.08 -4.23
CA SER A 4 -8.48 -32.94 -4.79
C SER A 4 -9.55 -32.74 -3.71
N GLY A 5 -9.39 -33.34 -2.52
CA GLY A 5 -10.29 -33.12 -1.37
C GLY A 5 -10.16 -31.74 -0.73
N TYR A 6 -9.03 -31.06 -0.92
CA TYR A 6 -8.82 -29.68 -0.42
C TYR A 6 -9.48 -28.63 -1.32
N ILE A 7 -9.60 -28.91 -2.63
CA ILE A 7 -10.16 -27.98 -3.61
C ILE A 7 -11.69 -27.91 -3.48
N SER A 8 -12.37 -29.03 -3.19
CA SER A 8 -13.83 -29.08 -3.04
C SER A 8 -14.34 -28.30 -1.80
N ASN A 9 -13.62 -28.34 -0.68
CA ASN A 9 -13.94 -27.54 0.51
C ASN A 9 -13.71 -26.02 0.33
N LEU A 10 -12.93 -25.61 -0.67
CA LEU A 10 -12.68 -24.19 -0.97
C LEU A 10 -13.81 -23.53 -1.78
N GLU A 11 -14.71 -24.30 -2.41
CA GLU A 11 -15.76 -23.78 -3.29
C GLU A 11 -17.08 -23.46 -2.59
N VAL A 12 -17.44 -24.17 -1.52
CA VAL A 12 -18.76 -24.08 -0.86
C VAL A 12 -18.89 -22.88 0.10
N LEU A 13 -17.79 -22.25 0.55
CA LEU A 13 -17.80 -21.16 1.55
C LEU A 13 -17.78 -19.72 0.96
N ARG A 14 -18.14 -19.53 -0.31
CA ARG A 14 -17.54 -18.48 -1.18
C ARG A 14 -18.17 -17.07 -1.25
N THR A 15 -19.35 -16.79 -0.71
CA THR A 15 -19.91 -15.41 -0.75
C THR A 15 -19.79 -14.62 0.55
N LYS A 16 -19.39 -15.31 1.63
CA LYS A 16 -19.21 -14.72 2.97
C LYS A 16 -17.73 -14.52 3.35
N LYS A 17 -16.78 -15.24 2.72
CA LYS A 17 -15.35 -15.32 3.11
C LYS A 17 -14.57 -14.00 3.15
N ASP A 18 -14.92 -12.99 2.36
CA ASP A 18 -14.21 -11.70 2.42
C ASP A 18 -14.47 -10.96 3.75
N LEU A 19 -15.56 -11.29 4.46
CA LEU A 19 -15.90 -10.73 5.76
C LEU A 19 -15.25 -11.45 6.94
N TYR A 20 -14.65 -12.64 6.75
CA TYR A 20 -14.13 -13.46 7.85
C TYR A 20 -12.60 -13.61 7.80
N CYS A 21 -11.97 -13.54 8.97
CA CYS A 21 -10.54 -13.65 9.18
C CYS A 21 -10.00 -14.95 8.57
N VAL A 22 -8.93 -14.85 7.77
CA VAL A 22 -8.33 -16.04 7.14
C VAL A 22 -7.62 -16.97 8.14
N ILE A 23 -7.38 -16.50 9.37
CA ILE A 23 -6.69 -17.24 10.43
C ILE A 23 -7.69 -17.89 11.39
N CYS A 24 -8.57 -17.11 12.02
CA CYS A 24 -9.47 -17.61 13.06
C CYS A 24 -10.94 -17.77 12.62
N GLY A 25 -11.31 -17.35 11.41
CA GLY A 25 -12.69 -17.43 10.93
C GLY A 25 -13.66 -16.42 11.55
N ASN A 26 -13.24 -15.52 12.45
CA ASN A 26 -14.09 -14.47 13.03
C ASN A 26 -14.40 -13.34 12.03
N LEU A 27 -15.50 -12.61 12.25
CA LEU A 27 -15.85 -11.44 11.44
C LEU A 27 -14.76 -10.35 11.56
N LYS A 28 -14.36 -9.77 10.42
CA LYS A 28 -13.40 -8.66 10.37
C LYS A 28 -14.13 -7.34 10.60
N GLU A 29 -13.43 -6.38 11.22
CA GLU A 29 -13.92 -4.99 11.31
C GLU A 29 -13.94 -4.31 9.93
N ASN A 30 -13.07 -4.72 8.99
CA ASN A 30 -13.00 -4.15 7.65
C ASN A 30 -12.76 -5.24 6.58
N PRO A 31 -13.59 -5.30 5.53
CA PRO A 31 -13.55 -6.36 4.50
C PRO A 31 -12.26 -6.34 3.65
N TYR A 32 -11.52 -5.23 3.64
CA TYR A 32 -10.28 -5.10 2.86
C TYR A 32 -9.05 -5.73 3.55
N TYR A 33 -9.13 -6.03 4.85
CA TYR A 33 -8.06 -6.74 5.56
C TYR A 33 -8.20 -8.26 5.41
N ALA A 34 -7.08 -8.97 5.47
CA ALA A 34 -7.09 -10.44 5.48
C ALA A 34 -7.48 -11.01 6.85
N MET A 35 -7.16 -10.28 7.92
CA MET A 35 -7.26 -10.74 9.31
C MET A 35 -8.21 -9.86 10.12
N CYS A 36 -8.80 -10.42 11.18
CA CYS A 36 -9.48 -9.63 12.20
C CYS A 36 -8.46 -8.90 13.09
N LYS A 37 -8.97 -8.06 13.99
CA LYS A 37 -8.17 -7.28 14.93
C LYS A 37 -7.35 -8.13 15.90
N ASP A 38 -7.85 -9.30 16.28
CA ASP A 38 -7.17 -10.17 17.25
C ASP A 38 -6.03 -10.95 16.58
N CYS A 39 -6.18 -11.32 15.31
CA CYS A 39 -5.14 -11.97 14.53
C CYS A 39 -4.15 -10.99 13.90
N THR A 40 -4.43 -9.68 13.90
CA THR A 40 -3.50 -8.69 13.35
C THR A 40 -2.45 -8.32 14.40
N PRO A 41 -1.18 -8.70 14.19
CA PRO A 41 -0.15 -8.57 15.23
C PRO A 41 0.32 -7.12 15.46
N PHE A 42 -0.01 -6.21 14.55
CA PHE A 42 0.39 -4.80 14.59
C PHE A 42 -0.74 -3.85 15.01
N LEU A 43 -1.98 -4.34 15.18
CA LEU A 43 -3.13 -3.52 15.59
C LEU A 43 -3.28 -3.51 17.11
N TYR A 44 -2.22 -3.16 17.84
CA TYR A 44 -2.39 -2.87 19.27
C TYR A 44 -3.37 -1.69 19.43
N LYS A 45 -4.23 -1.76 20.44
CA LYS A 45 -5.05 -0.59 20.82
C LYS A 45 -4.10 0.58 21.16
N LYS A 46 -4.53 1.83 20.95
CA LYS A 46 -3.73 3.07 21.13
C LYS A 46 -2.95 3.18 22.46
N GLN A 47 -3.35 2.42 23.49
CA GLN A 47 -2.70 2.35 24.81
C GLN A 47 -2.03 0.99 25.14
N GLY A 48 -2.09 0.04 24.22
CA GLY A 48 -1.65 -1.35 24.38
C GLY A 48 -0.27 -1.64 23.82
N PHE A 49 0.39 -0.66 23.19
CA PHE A 49 1.67 -0.91 22.54
C PHE A 49 2.76 -1.29 23.54
N PRO A 50 3.57 -2.32 23.25
CA PRO A 50 4.63 -2.77 24.15
C PRO A 50 5.58 -1.66 24.62
N HIS A 51 5.95 -0.74 23.73
CA HIS A 51 6.85 0.38 24.08
C HIS A 51 6.23 1.39 25.05
N GLN A 52 4.91 1.57 25.04
CA GLN A 52 4.24 2.46 25.99
C GLN A 52 4.26 1.86 27.40
N LYS A 53 4.11 0.53 27.51
CA LYS A 53 4.30 -0.18 28.78
C LYS A 53 5.74 -0.06 29.27
N ALA A 54 6.72 -0.23 28.37
CA ALA A 54 8.13 -0.06 28.67
C ALA A 54 8.45 1.36 29.21
N ARG A 55 7.92 2.41 28.56
CA ARG A 55 8.10 3.80 28.96
C ARG A 55 7.62 4.12 30.38
N ARG A 56 6.57 3.42 30.86
CA ARG A 56 6.03 3.60 32.23
C ARG A 56 6.91 2.97 33.31
N ARG A 57 7.89 2.14 32.97
CA ARG A 57 8.77 1.46 33.94
C ARG A 57 9.80 2.43 34.49
N LYS A 58 10.07 2.37 35.80
CA LYS A 58 11.13 3.17 36.46
C LYS A 58 12.50 3.03 35.77
N LYS A 59 12.82 1.81 35.30
CA LYS A 59 14.06 1.50 34.56
C LYS A 59 14.23 2.38 33.31
N TRP A 60 13.15 2.62 32.56
CA TRP A 60 13.20 3.45 31.36
C TRP A 60 13.53 4.91 31.71
N SER A 61 12.90 5.46 32.75
CA SER A 61 13.18 6.83 33.21
C SER A 61 14.63 7.00 33.66
N LYS A 62 15.16 6.04 34.43
CA LYS A 62 16.57 6.03 34.85
C LYS A 62 17.52 5.99 33.66
N ASN A 63 17.29 5.08 32.70
CA ASN A 63 18.11 4.99 31.49
C ASN A 63 18.04 6.27 30.64
N ARG A 64 16.88 6.92 30.60
CA ARG A 64 16.68 8.18 29.90
C ARG A 64 17.55 9.28 30.51
N GLU A 65 17.53 9.43 31.83
CA GLU A 65 18.32 10.46 32.51
C GLU A 65 19.82 10.19 32.36
N ILE A 66 20.27 8.95 32.50
CA ILE A 66 21.67 8.57 32.25
C ILE A 66 22.10 8.98 30.84
N LYS A 67 21.25 8.76 29.83
CA LYS A 67 21.57 9.12 28.44
C LYS A 67 21.58 10.63 28.20
N ILE A 68 20.65 11.38 28.81
CA ILE A 68 20.65 12.85 28.74
C ILE A 68 21.89 13.43 29.44
N ALA A 69 22.25 12.90 30.61
CA ALA A 69 23.45 13.30 31.33
C ALA A 69 24.73 12.99 30.53
N LYS A 70 24.82 11.80 29.91
CA LYS A 70 25.93 11.43 29.02
C LYS A 70 26.04 12.33 27.77
N ALA A 71 24.91 12.86 27.30
CA ALA A 71 24.91 13.85 26.22
C ALA A 71 25.35 15.26 26.68
N GLY A 72 25.63 15.45 27.97
CA GLY A 72 26.04 16.73 28.54
C GLY A 72 24.90 17.73 28.69
N TYR A 73 23.65 17.27 28.83
CA TYR A 73 22.47 18.15 28.90
C TYR A 73 22.41 19.18 27.76
N LYS A 74 22.72 18.74 26.54
CA LYS A 74 22.60 19.55 25.33
C LYS A 74 21.91 18.79 24.21
N CYS A 75 21.33 19.56 23.30
CA CYS A 75 20.76 19.05 22.07
C CYS A 75 21.89 18.56 21.14
N GLN A 76 21.88 17.29 20.74
CA GLN A 76 22.90 16.74 19.84
C GLN A 76 22.81 17.27 18.40
N TRP A 77 21.73 17.98 18.05
CA TRP A 77 21.56 18.59 16.73
C TRP A 77 22.00 20.05 16.66
N CYS A 78 21.64 20.85 17.67
CA CYS A 78 21.87 22.29 17.64
C CYS A 78 22.69 22.82 18.83
N ASP A 79 23.26 21.92 19.64
CA ASP A 79 24.02 22.20 20.87
C ASP A 79 23.31 23.05 21.92
N SER A 80 22.01 23.31 21.75
CA SER A 80 21.25 24.11 22.70
C SER A 80 21.18 23.42 24.06
N GLU A 81 21.50 24.17 25.11
CA GLU A 81 21.37 23.78 26.52
C GLU A 81 19.96 24.06 27.08
N LYS A 82 19.03 24.55 26.24
CA LYS A 82 17.67 24.90 26.67
C LYS A 82 16.85 23.65 26.98
N LEU A 83 16.54 23.46 28.26
CA LEU A 83 15.62 22.44 28.75
C LEU A 83 14.17 22.69 28.28
N PRO A 84 13.31 21.65 28.16
CA PRO A 84 13.59 20.23 28.43
C PRO A 84 14.14 19.46 27.21
N PHE A 85 14.99 18.46 27.47
CA PHE A 85 15.45 17.51 26.46
C PHE A 85 14.53 16.30 26.31
N SER A 86 14.49 15.76 25.10
CA SER A 86 13.73 14.56 24.77
C SER A 86 14.61 13.56 24.03
N ILE A 87 14.29 12.29 24.22
CA ILE A 87 14.94 11.20 23.50
C ILE A 87 14.14 10.93 22.23
N HIS A 88 14.81 11.00 21.09
CA HIS A 88 14.29 10.60 19.80
C HIS A 88 14.91 9.25 19.40
N HIS A 89 14.07 8.33 18.94
CA HIS A 89 14.51 7.08 18.32
C HIS A 89 14.31 7.23 16.81
N PRO A 90 15.38 7.37 15.99
CA PRO A 90 15.28 7.60 14.55
C PRO A 90 14.50 6.51 13.82
N ASN A 91 14.67 5.26 14.26
CA ASN A 91 13.94 4.11 13.69
C ASN A 91 12.47 4.05 14.14
N GLY A 92 11.98 5.02 14.93
CA GLY A 92 10.59 5.23 15.28
C GLY A 92 9.89 4.04 15.92
N ILE A 93 9.70 4.04 17.25
CA ILE A 93 8.86 3.03 17.89
C ILE A 93 7.39 3.49 17.91
N GLY A 94 6.51 2.71 17.27
CA GLY A 94 5.09 3.08 17.12
C GLY A 94 4.38 2.22 16.07
N ASP A 95 3.10 2.51 15.83
CA ASP A 95 2.20 1.75 14.95
C ASP A 95 2.81 1.48 13.57
N ARG A 96 3.48 2.50 12.99
CA ARG A 96 4.17 2.37 11.71
C ARG A 96 5.33 1.39 11.77
N GLY A 97 6.23 1.52 12.75
CA GLY A 97 7.37 0.62 12.91
C GLY A 97 6.94 -0.84 13.12
N TYR A 98 5.87 -1.08 13.88
CA TYR A 98 5.30 -2.42 14.02
C TYR A 98 4.72 -2.95 12.71
N ASN A 99 3.96 -2.14 11.99
CA ASN A 99 3.42 -2.52 10.68
C ASN A 99 4.54 -2.78 9.66
N ASP A 100 5.62 -2.02 9.68
CA ASP A 100 6.76 -2.18 8.79
C ASP A 100 7.49 -3.50 9.07
N ILE A 101 7.74 -3.84 10.35
CA ILE A 101 8.29 -5.17 10.73
C ILE A 101 7.40 -6.30 10.18
N TRP A 102 6.09 -6.22 10.40
CA TRP A 102 5.16 -7.24 9.90
C TRP A 102 5.19 -7.36 8.37
N ARG A 103 5.19 -6.24 7.65
CA ARG A 103 5.25 -6.21 6.19
C ARG A 103 6.52 -6.85 5.65
N THR A 104 7.67 -6.54 6.26
CA THR A 104 8.96 -7.11 5.88
C THR A 104 8.95 -8.62 6.07
N ILE A 105 8.57 -9.11 7.26
CA ILE A 105 8.53 -10.55 7.56
C ILE A 105 7.61 -11.29 6.58
N VAL A 106 6.41 -10.77 6.35
CA VAL A 106 5.45 -11.39 5.44
C VAL A 106 5.97 -11.37 3.99
N SER A 107 6.67 -10.31 3.57
CA SER A 107 7.30 -10.23 2.26
C SER A 107 8.42 -11.27 2.11
N ASP A 108 9.27 -11.42 3.11
CA ASP A 108 10.39 -12.36 3.10
C ASP A 108 9.89 -13.81 3.09
N LEU A 109 8.89 -14.12 3.91
CA LEU A 109 8.26 -15.45 3.94
C LEU A 109 7.49 -15.74 2.65
N LYS A 110 6.89 -14.72 2.02
CA LYS A 110 6.30 -14.89 0.69
C LYS A 110 7.35 -15.32 -0.34
N ILE A 111 8.56 -14.75 -0.30
CA ILE A 111 9.65 -15.17 -1.19
C ILE A 111 10.04 -16.63 -0.93
N LYS A 112 10.12 -17.04 0.36
CA LYS A 112 10.38 -18.45 0.71
C LYS A 112 9.29 -19.38 0.16
N VAL A 113 8.02 -19.02 0.36
CA VAL A 113 6.86 -19.78 -0.14
C VAL A 113 6.89 -19.94 -1.65
N THR A 114 7.32 -18.92 -2.40
CA THR A 114 7.44 -19.03 -3.86
C THR A 114 8.61 -19.91 -4.32
N LYS A 115 9.61 -20.15 -3.45
CA LYS A 115 10.74 -21.04 -3.73
C LYS A 115 10.42 -22.49 -3.36
N ASP A 116 9.55 -22.71 -2.37
CA ASP A 116 9.00 -24.03 -2.08
C ASP A 116 8.12 -24.49 -3.25
N ALA A 117 8.44 -25.64 -3.86
CA ALA A 117 7.72 -26.11 -5.04
C ALA A 117 6.23 -26.35 -4.77
N THR A 118 5.91 -26.94 -3.61
CA THR A 118 4.53 -27.32 -3.27
C THR A 118 3.69 -26.10 -2.91
N LEU A 119 4.22 -25.23 -2.05
CA LEU A 119 3.52 -24.01 -1.64
C LEU A 119 3.48 -22.97 -2.77
N GLY A 120 4.52 -22.92 -3.60
CA GLY A 120 4.60 -22.10 -4.80
C GLY A 120 3.54 -22.46 -5.83
N GLU A 121 3.32 -23.76 -6.08
CA GLU A 121 2.23 -24.24 -6.95
C GLU A 121 0.85 -23.86 -6.39
N LEU A 122 0.61 -24.08 -5.10
CA LEU A 122 -0.66 -23.72 -4.45
C LEU A 122 -0.92 -22.20 -4.53
N TYR A 123 0.12 -21.41 -4.32
CA TYR A 123 0.06 -19.96 -4.46
C TYR A 123 -0.30 -19.54 -5.88
N ASN A 124 0.42 -20.06 -6.88
CA ASN A 124 0.20 -19.74 -8.29
C ASN A 124 -1.20 -20.16 -8.75
N LEU A 125 -1.68 -21.33 -8.31
CA LEU A 125 -3.04 -21.81 -8.58
C LEU A 125 -4.09 -20.83 -8.01
N ARG A 126 -3.89 -20.36 -6.77
CA ARG A 126 -4.83 -19.44 -6.13
C ARG A 126 -4.82 -18.05 -6.78
N VAL A 127 -3.65 -17.54 -7.15
CA VAL A 127 -3.51 -16.29 -7.92
C VAL A 127 -4.24 -16.41 -9.26
N ALA A 128 -4.02 -17.50 -10.01
CA ALA A 128 -4.68 -17.74 -11.29
C ALA A 128 -6.21 -17.82 -11.14
N LEU A 129 -6.72 -18.48 -10.08
CA LEU A 129 -8.16 -18.53 -9.78
C LEU A 129 -8.75 -17.14 -9.52
N GLU A 130 -8.09 -16.30 -8.74
CA GLU A 130 -8.55 -14.94 -8.46
C GLU A 130 -8.52 -14.05 -9.72
N GLN A 131 -7.49 -14.16 -10.55
CA GLN A 131 -7.42 -13.45 -11.84
C GLN A 131 -8.54 -13.89 -12.78
N LYS A 132 -8.80 -15.20 -12.86
CA LYS A 132 -9.91 -15.77 -13.64
C LYS A 132 -11.26 -15.20 -13.18
N LYS A 133 -11.49 -15.11 -11.87
CA LYS A 133 -12.71 -14.50 -11.31
C LYS A 133 -12.83 -13.03 -11.65
N ALA A 134 -11.76 -12.26 -11.46
CA ALA A 134 -11.74 -10.83 -11.77
C ALA A 134 -12.04 -10.57 -13.27
N LEU A 135 -11.47 -11.38 -14.16
CA LEU A 135 -11.76 -11.33 -15.59
C LEU A 135 -13.22 -11.68 -15.90
N LYS A 136 -13.78 -12.73 -15.30
CA LYS A 136 -15.20 -13.10 -15.46
C LYS A 136 -16.14 -11.98 -15.02
N GLN A 137 -15.87 -11.35 -13.88
CA GLN A 137 -16.66 -10.21 -13.39
C GLN A 137 -16.56 -9.02 -14.34
N LYS A 138 -15.36 -8.68 -14.80
CA LYS A 138 -15.13 -7.61 -15.78
C LYS A 138 -15.86 -7.88 -17.10
N LEU A 139 -15.83 -9.13 -17.58
CA LEU A 139 -16.56 -9.56 -18.76
C LEU A 139 -18.07 -9.42 -18.58
N LYS A 140 -18.63 -9.88 -17.45
CA LYS A 140 -20.05 -9.72 -17.11
C LYS A 140 -20.46 -8.25 -17.11
N ALA A 141 -19.71 -7.39 -16.44
CA ALA A 141 -19.97 -5.95 -16.42
C ALA A 141 -19.92 -5.32 -17.82
N ARG A 142 -18.98 -5.76 -18.68
CA ARG A 142 -18.88 -5.28 -20.06
C ARG A 142 -20.03 -5.77 -20.94
N LYS A 143 -20.49 -7.02 -20.79
CA LYS A 143 -21.68 -7.53 -21.48
C LYS A 143 -22.94 -6.79 -21.06
N GLN A 144 -23.10 -6.50 -19.77
CA GLN A 144 -24.22 -5.67 -19.29
C GLN A 144 -24.17 -4.26 -19.88
N LYS A 145 -22.99 -3.63 -19.90
CA LYS A 145 -22.81 -2.32 -20.55
C LYS A 145 -23.14 -2.38 -22.04
N ALA A 146 -22.79 -3.47 -22.72
CA ALA A 146 -23.09 -3.64 -24.15
C ALA A 146 -24.59 -3.77 -24.41
N HIS A 147 -25.31 -4.48 -23.55
CA HIS A 147 -26.77 -4.53 -23.60
C HIS A 147 -27.39 -3.14 -23.41
N ASN A 148 -26.89 -2.34 -22.46
CA ASN A 148 -27.45 -1.03 -22.14
C ASN A 148 -27.00 0.10 -23.08
N SER A 149 -26.01 -0.15 -23.94
CA SER A 149 -25.42 0.85 -24.85
C SER A 149 -25.55 0.43 -26.31
N MET A 150 -26.56 -0.38 -26.63
CA MET A 150 -26.87 -0.69 -28.02
C MET A 150 -27.21 0.60 -28.78
N VAL A 151 -26.69 0.71 -29.99
CA VAL A 151 -26.96 1.85 -30.88
C VAL A 151 -27.74 1.34 -32.08
N GLY A 152 -28.72 2.14 -32.50
CA GLY A 152 -29.40 1.91 -33.77
C GLY A 152 -28.43 2.12 -34.93
N VAL A 153 -28.38 1.18 -35.86
CA VAL A 153 -27.56 1.22 -37.06
C VAL A 153 -28.39 0.94 -38.31
N CYS A 154 -27.86 1.38 -39.45
CA CYS A 154 -28.41 1.08 -40.75
C CYS A 154 -28.38 -0.43 -41.02
N PRO A 155 -29.49 -1.07 -41.43
CA PRO A 155 -29.53 -2.51 -41.75
C PRO A 155 -28.65 -2.87 -42.95
N TYR A 156 -28.48 -1.94 -43.90
CA TYR A 156 -27.74 -2.22 -45.14
C TYR A 156 -26.22 -2.13 -45.00
N CYS A 157 -25.71 -1.19 -44.18
CA CYS A 157 -24.27 -0.95 -44.08
C CYS A 157 -23.72 -0.98 -42.64
N GLY A 158 -24.57 -1.15 -41.63
CA GLY A 158 -24.17 -1.23 -40.22
C GLY A 158 -23.66 0.06 -39.60
N ASN A 159 -23.75 1.21 -40.29
CA ASN A 159 -23.31 2.50 -39.78
C ASN A 159 -24.37 3.11 -38.82
N SER A 160 -23.91 3.69 -37.70
CA SER A 160 -24.78 4.35 -36.71
C SER A 160 -25.20 5.76 -37.08
N ASN A 161 -24.65 6.34 -38.15
CA ASN A 161 -25.05 7.67 -38.63
C ASN A 161 -26.37 7.57 -39.44
N CYS A 162 -27.49 7.53 -38.72
CA CYS A 162 -28.83 7.47 -39.30
C CYS A 162 -29.66 8.69 -38.88
N ASN A 163 -30.28 9.35 -39.84
CA ASN A 163 -31.13 10.52 -39.60
C ASN A 163 -32.59 10.10 -39.61
N GLU A 164 -33.33 10.48 -38.57
CA GLU A 164 -34.79 10.32 -38.49
C GLU A 164 -35.48 11.39 -39.32
N ARG A 165 -36.41 10.97 -40.18
CA ARG A 165 -37.23 11.85 -41.01
C ARG A 165 -38.58 12.04 -40.33
N LYS A 166 -38.95 13.29 -40.03
CA LYS A 166 -40.18 13.59 -39.29
C LYS A 166 -41.46 13.40 -40.11
N THR A 167 -41.40 13.58 -41.43
CA THR A 167 -42.59 13.68 -42.30
C THR A 167 -42.61 12.68 -43.45
N LEU A 168 -41.52 11.96 -43.72
CA LEU A 168 -41.40 11.05 -44.87
C LEU A 168 -41.26 9.60 -44.41
N THR A 169 -41.91 8.69 -45.14
CA THR A 169 -41.74 7.24 -45.03
C THR A 169 -40.85 6.74 -46.17
N PRO A 170 -39.84 5.88 -45.94
CA PRO A 170 -39.45 5.26 -44.66
C PRO A 170 -38.95 6.20 -43.55
N LYS A 171 -39.09 5.81 -42.28
CA LYS A 171 -38.80 6.69 -41.13
C LYS A 171 -37.34 7.17 -41.04
N TYR A 172 -36.36 6.39 -41.47
CA TYR A 172 -34.94 6.69 -41.34
C TYR A 172 -34.21 6.71 -42.69
N ARG A 173 -33.13 7.50 -42.76
CA ARG A 173 -32.17 7.48 -43.88
C ARG A 173 -30.74 7.40 -43.37
N CYS A 174 -29.94 6.48 -43.92
CA CYS A 174 -28.53 6.36 -43.55
C CYS A 174 -27.69 7.49 -44.16
N GLY A 175 -26.90 8.17 -43.33
CA GLY A 175 -25.97 9.22 -43.79
C GLY A 175 -24.84 8.68 -44.68
N SER A 176 -24.50 7.40 -44.56
CA SER A 176 -23.37 6.76 -45.26
C SER A 176 -23.78 6.11 -46.58
N CYS A 177 -24.64 5.08 -46.57
CA CYS A 177 -25.05 4.39 -47.81
C CYS A 177 -26.30 5.00 -48.48
N LYS A 178 -26.89 6.04 -47.89
CA LYS A 178 -28.07 6.77 -48.40
C LYS A 178 -29.38 5.98 -48.51
N ASN A 179 -29.39 4.69 -48.22
CA ASN A 179 -30.61 3.87 -48.17
C ASN A 179 -31.60 4.35 -47.10
N GLU A 180 -32.88 4.12 -47.38
CA GLU A 180 -34.03 4.48 -46.54
C GLU A 180 -34.66 3.21 -45.96
N PHE A 181 -35.08 3.25 -44.71
CA PHE A 181 -35.62 2.08 -43.98
C PHE A 181 -36.45 2.52 -42.77
N ASP A 182 -37.33 1.64 -42.29
CA ASP A 182 -38.24 1.96 -41.18
C ASP A 182 -37.73 1.56 -39.80
N ILE A 183 -36.86 0.56 -39.73
CA ILE A 183 -36.39 -0.02 -38.47
C ILE A 183 -34.86 0.03 -38.42
N LEU A 184 -34.33 0.62 -37.34
CA LEU A 184 -32.90 0.55 -37.02
C LEU A 184 -32.56 -0.83 -36.46
N GLU A 185 -31.47 -1.43 -36.93
CA GLU A 185 -30.90 -2.60 -36.27
C GLU A 185 -30.16 -2.17 -35.00
N LEU A 186 -30.35 -2.91 -33.90
CA LEU A 186 -29.58 -2.65 -32.69
C LEU A 186 -28.24 -3.39 -32.73
N ARG A 187 -27.13 -2.66 -32.61
CA ARG A 187 -25.78 -3.25 -32.50
C ARG A 187 -24.99 -2.71 -31.34
N ILE A 188 -24.06 -3.54 -30.85
CA ILE A 188 -23.10 -3.17 -29.82
C ILE A 188 -22.03 -2.26 -30.46
N PRO A 189 -21.67 -1.12 -29.82
CA PRO A 189 -20.58 -0.27 -30.29
C PRO A 189 -19.27 -1.06 -30.50
N GLY A 190 -18.58 -0.82 -31.63
CA GLY A 190 -17.44 -1.63 -32.06
C GLY A 190 -16.28 -1.67 -31.07
N ASN A 191 -16.02 -0.57 -30.35
CA ASN A 191 -15.01 -0.52 -29.28
C ASN A 191 -15.34 -1.46 -28.11
N LEU A 192 -16.61 -1.56 -27.75
CA LEU A 192 -17.11 -2.39 -26.66
C LEU A 192 -17.14 -3.86 -27.08
N ALA A 193 -17.56 -4.16 -28.32
CA ALA A 193 -17.49 -5.50 -28.90
C ALA A 193 -16.04 -6.02 -28.94
N ARG A 194 -15.08 -5.20 -29.39
CA ARG A 194 -13.65 -5.54 -29.36
C ARG A 194 -13.14 -5.77 -27.94
N SER A 195 -13.53 -4.93 -26.99
CA SER A 195 -13.17 -5.11 -25.57
C SER A 195 -13.72 -6.41 -24.99
N ILE A 196 -14.95 -6.81 -25.33
CA ILE A 196 -15.54 -8.09 -24.89
C ILE A 196 -14.77 -9.25 -25.48
N LYS A 197 -14.53 -9.25 -26.80
CA LYS A 197 -13.75 -10.30 -27.49
C LYS A 197 -12.36 -10.47 -26.88
N ASN A 198 -11.66 -9.36 -26.61
CA ASN A 198 -10.33 -9.40 -25.97
C ASN A 198 -10.36 -10.05 -24.58
N LEU A 199 -11.39 -9.77 -23.77
CA LEU A 199 -11.54 -10.39 -22.45
C LEU A 199 -11.88 -11.88 -22.56
N GLU A 200 -12.71 -12.27 -23.53
CA GLU A 200 -13.02 -13.69 -23.81
C GLU A 200 -11.78 -14.45 -24.27
N THR A 201 -10.97 -13.87 -25.16
CA THR A 201 -9.69 -14.47 -25.58
C THR A 201 -8.75 -14.66 -24.40
N LYS A 202 -8.59 -13.65 -23.53
CA LYS A 202 -7.76 -13.76 -22.32
C LYS A 202 -8.26 -14.85 -21.36
N LEU A 203 -9.57 -15.02 -21.24
CA LEU A 203 -10.16 -16.06 -20.41
C LEU A 203 -9.93 -17.46 -21.00
N LYS A 204 -9.98 -17.60 -22.33
CA LYS A 204 -9.74 -18.86 -23.05
C LYS A 204 -8.27 -19.27 -23.04
N SER A 205 -7.35 -18.32 -23.23
CA SER A 205 -5.90 -18.61 -23.27
C SER A 205 -5.31 -18.95 -21.91
N GLN A 206 -6.09 -18.86 -20.83
CA GLN A 206 -5.63 -19.01 -19.43
C GLN A 206 -4.41 -18.14 -19.09
N ASN A 207 -4.13 -17.11 -19.90
CA ASN A 207 -3.00 -16.22 -19.72
C ASN A 207 -3.43 -15.06 -18.81
N TYR A 208 -3.32 -15.30 -17.50
CA TYR A 208 -3.86 -14.42 -16.47
C TYR A 208 -2.90 -13.31 -15.99
N PHE A 209 -1.74 -13.13 -16.64
CA PHE A 209 -0.62 -12.28 -16.20
C PHE A 209 -0.91 -10.77 -15.98
N TYR A 210 -2.11 -10.26 -16.26
CA TYR A 210 -2.35 -8.83 -16.48
C TYR A 210 -3.43 -8.16 -15.62
N THR A 211 -3.81 -8.74 -14.48
CA THR A 211 -4.66 -8.01 -13.52
C THR A 211 -3.89 -7.79 -12.23
N SER A 212 -3.76 -6.51 -11.85
CA SER A 212 -3.26 -6.09 -10.55
C SER A 212 -4.18 -6.63 -9.46
N ILE A 213 -3.96 -7.88 -9.05
CA ILE A 213 -4.57 -8.38 -7.83
C ILE A 213 -4.02 -7.53 -6.70
N SER A 214 -4.89 -7.03 -5.82
CA SER A 214 -4.43 -6.30 -4.65
C SER A 214 -3.50 -7.22 -3.85
N GLN A 215 -2.31 -6.72 -3.53
CA GLN A 215 -1.35 -7.45 -2.71
C GLN A 215 -2.00 -7.98 -1.43
N SER A 216 -3.00 -7.28 -0.88
CA SER A 216 -3.78 -7.71 0.28
C SER A 216 -4.55 -9.04 0.08
N LYS A 217 -5.15 -9.27 -1.09
CA LYS A 217 -5.88 -10.52 -1.38
C LYS A 217 -4.92 -11.69 -1.55
N THR A 218 -3.81 -11.42 -2.23
CA THR A 218 -2.70 -12.36 -2.40
C THR A 218 -2.08 -12.72 -1.05
N LEU A 219 -1.86 -11.75 -0.18
CA LEU A 219 -1.35 -11.98 1.18
C LEU A 219 -2.30 -12.83 2.01
N GLY A 220 -3.60 -12.53 2.02
CA GLY A 220 -4.58 -13.35 2.73
C GLY A 220 -4.67 -14.79 2.25
N SER A 221 -4.14 -15.09 1.06
CA SER A 221 -4.10 -16.44 0.53
C SER A 221 -2.95 -17.28 1.07
N ILE A 222 -1.79 -16.67 1.31
CA ILE A 222 -0.59 -17.34 1.83
C ILE A 222 -0.58 -17.32 3.35
N LEU A 223 -1.15 -16.28 3.96
CA LEU A 223 -1.05 -16.04 5.39
C LEU A 223 -1.34 -17.27 6.25
N PRO A 224 -2.40 -18.06 6.02
CA PRO A 224 -2.68 -19.25 6.83
C PRO A 224 -1.54 -20.29 6.86
N PHE A 225 -0.70 -20.34 5.83
CA PHE A 225 0.42 -21.28 5.73
C PHE A 225 1.69 -20.78 6.42
N ILE A 226 1.84 -19.45 6.55
CA ILE A 226 3.03 -18.84 7.13
C ILE A 226 2.74 -18.14 8.46
N TYR A 227 1.49 -18.15 8.93
CA TYR A 227 1.05 -17.25 10.00
C TYR A 227 1.81 -17.51 11.29
N ASP A 228 1.98 -18.77 11.70
CA ASP A 228 2.65 -19.10 12.96
C ASP A 228 4.14 -18.74 12.91
N GLU A 229 4.83 -19.03 11.79
CA GLU A 229 6.22 -18.61 11.59
C GLU A 229 6.32 -17.07 11.58
N ALA A 230 5.49 -16.40 10.78
CA ALA A 230 5.45 -14.95 10.68
C ALA A 230 5.17 -14.29 12.04
N ARG A 231 4.24 -14.85 12.81
CA ARG A 231 3.84 -14.35 14.12
C ARG A 231 4.99 -14.51 15.12
N LYS A 232 5.63 -15.68 15.15
CA LYS A 232 6.79 -15.92 16.01
C LYS A 232 7.93 -14.95 15.70
N THR A 233 8.34 -14.84 14.43
CA THR A 233 9.38 -13.91 14.00
C THR A 233 9.02 -12.45 14.31
N TYR A 234 7.74 -12.10 14.17
CA TYR A 234 7.26 -10.78 14.50
C TYR A 234 7.36 -10.49 16.00
N ASP A 235 6.91 -11.42 16.86
CA ASP A 235 6.97 -11.24 18.31
C ASP A 235 8.42 -11.13 18.78
N GLU A 236 9.35 -11.91 18.21
CA GLU A 236 10.80 -11.80 18.45
C GLU A 236 11.36 -10.42 18.03
N ALA A 237 11.03 -9.96 16.82
CA ALA A 237 11.46 -8.66 16.32
C ALA A 237 10.89 -7.50 17.17
N VAL A 238 9.64 -7.61 17.61
CA VAL A 238 9.01 -6.64 18.52
C VAL A 238 9.67 -6.65 19.89
N GLN A 239 9.96 -7.81 20.46
CA GLN A 239 10.68 -7.91 21.73
C GLN A 239 12.06 -7.26 21.62
N GLN A 240 12.79 -7.49 20.54
CA GLN A 240 14.08 -6.86 20.29
C GLN A 240 13.96 -5.34 20.13
N LEU A 241 12.97 -4.85 19.38
CA LEU A 241 12.69 -3.42 19.23
C LEU A 241 12.39 -2.76 20.58
N VAL A 242 11.58 -3.40 21.43
CA VAL A 242 11.25 -2.91 22.78
C VAL A 242 12.47 -2.95 23.69
N SER A 243 13.28 -4.01 23.63
CA SER A 243 14.53 -4.13 24.37
C SER A 243 15.52 -3.01 24.01
N ASN A 244 15.66 -2.71 22.72
CA ASN A 244 16.48 -1.60 22.23
C ASN A 244 15.95 -0.25 22.72
N TYR A 245 14.64 -0.06 22.70
CA TYR A 245 13.98 1.14 23.23
C TYR A 245 14.22 1.32 24.74
N GLU A 246 14.08 0.25 25.53
CA GLU A 246 14.35 0.29 26.97
C GLU A 246 15.81 0.56 27.31
N LYS A 247 16.73 0.00 26.53
CA LYS A 247 18.17 0.19 26.67
C LYS A 247 18.67 1.50 26.07
N MET A 248 17.78 2.30 25.47
CA MET A 248 18.12 3.56 24.81
C MET A 248 19.25 3.37 23.77
N LYS A 249 19.12 2.33 22.95
CA LYS A 249 20.00 2.09 21.79
C LYS A 249 19.57 2.97 20.63
N ASP A 250 20.54 3.43 19.85
CA ASP A 250 20.36 4.22 18.63
C ASP A 250 19.43 5.41 18.86
N ILE A 251 19.73 6.20 19.89
CA ILE A 251 18.95 7.37 20.28
C ILE A 251 19.71 8.67 20.04
N ILE A 252 18.94 9.74 19.88
CA ILE A 252 19.44 11.11 19.83
C ILE A 252 18.72 11.94 20.89
N VAL A 253 19.48 12.71 21.67
CA VAL A 253 18.97 13.67 22.65
C VAL A 253 18.75 15.01 21.94
N LEU A 254 17.49 15.44 21.88
CA LEU A 254 17.07 16.63 21.14
C LEU A 254 16.34 17.62 22.04
N CYS A 255 16.52 18.92 21.79
CA CYS A 255 15.62 19.94 22.33
C CYS A 255 14.23 19.83 21.69
N LYS A 256 13.23 20.51 22.26
CA LYS A 256 11.84 20.48 21.78
C LYS A 256 11.71 20.85 20.29
N LYS A 257 12.47 21.86 19.83
CA LYS A 257 12.47 22.33 18.42
C LYS A 257 13.02 21.25 17.48
N CYS A 258 14.20 20.71 17.78
CA CYS A 258 14.83 19.67 16.97
C CYS A 258 14.00 18.38 16.96
N LEU A 259 13.40 18.00 18.09
CA LEU A 259 12.51 16.83 18.16
C LEU A 259 11.31 16.98 17.22
N SER A 260 10.65 18.13 17.23
CA SER A 260 9.49 18.38 16.35
C SER A 260 9.90 18.26 14.88
N ALA A 261 11.05 18.83 14.52
CA ALA A 261 11.59 18.71 13.17
C ALA A 261 11.90 17.24 12.79
N ALA A 262 12.55 16.49 13.68
CA ALA A 262 12.85 15.08 13.46
C ALA A 262 11.60 14.22 13.23
N ILE A 263 10.55 14.43 14.03
CA ILE A 263 9.26 13.73 13.90
C ILE A 263 8.61 13.99 12.52
N HIS A 264 8.81 15.18 11.95
CA HIS A 264 8.32 15.54 10.63
C HIS A 264 9.28 15.16 9.48
N GLY A 265 10.33 14.40 9.77
CA GLY A 265 11.30 13.92 8.78
C GLY A 265 12.25 15.01 8.29
N TYR A 266 12.43 16.09 9.04
CA TYR A 266 13.47 17.08 8.75
C TYR A 266 14.78 16.68 9.43
N ILE A 267 15.89 16.94 8.74
CA ILE A 267 17.27 16.80 9.22
C ILE A 267 17.85 18.21 9.39
N ILE A 268 18.57 18.45 10.48
CA ILE A 268 19.28 19.71 10.69
C ILE A 268 20.54 19.73 9.83
N CYS A 269 20.88 20.88 9.26
CA CYS A 269 22.17 21.05 8.60
C CYS A 269 23.29 20.94 9.65
N GLU A 270 24.21 19.99 9.47
CA GLU A 270 25.35 19.79 10.38
C GLU A 270 26.30 20.99 10.44
N LYS A 271 26.40 21.76 9.33
CA LYS A 271 27.26 22.94 9.25
C LYS A 271 26.68 24.13 10.01
N CYS A 272 25.44 24.53 9.71
CA CYS A 272 24.87 25.76 10.28
C CYS A 272 24.03 25.54 11.55
N LYS A 273 23.63 24.30 11.87
CA LYS A 273 22.87 23.91 13.07
C LYS A 273 21.58 24.70 13.33
N THR A 274 21.06 25.38 12.31
CA THR A 274 19.92 26.32 12.41
C THR A 274 18.82 25.99 11.41
N ASN A 275 19.18 25.51 10.22
CA ASN A 275 18.25 25.21 9.13
C ASN A 275 17.84 23.73 9.11
N TYR A 276 16.54 23.47 8.91
CA TYR A 276 15.93 22.14 8.85
C TYR A 276 15.48 21.82 7.42
N ARG A 277 15.72 20.60 6.92
CA ARG A 277 15.41 20.20 5.53
C ARG A 277 14.88 18.77 5.45
N LYS A 278 14.03 18.48 4.47
CA LYS A 278 13.51 17.11 4.24
C LYS A 278 14.49 16.19 3.50
N THR A 279 15.53 16.73 2.87
CA THR A 279 16.52 15.98 2.08
C THR A 279 17.94 16.36 2.50
N GLN A 280 18.88 15.43 2.32
CA GLN A 280 20.30 15.58 2.70
C GLN A 280 21.10 16.60 1.87
N SER A 281 20.54 17.15 0.79
CA SER A 281 21.22 18.11 -0.08
C SER A 281 21.39 19.48 0.59
N CYS A 282 22.49 19.62 1.35
CA CYS A 282 22.90 20.88 2.00
C CYS A 282 23.79 21.78 1.14
N PHE A 283 24.09 21.41 -0.11
CA PHE A 283 25.22 22.01 -0.80
C PHE A 283 25.00 23.47 -1.22
N PHE A 284 23.84 23.85 -1.77
CA PHE A 284 23.70 25.16 -2.41
C PHE A 284 23.25 26.32 -1.51
N GLU A 285 22.42 26.06 -0.50
CA GLU A 285 21.76 27.16 0.22
C GLU A 285 22.50 27.60 1.50
N CYS A 286 23.36 26.78 2.11
CA CYS A 286 24.17 27.24 3.24
C CYS A 286 25.26 28.24 2.79
N LEU A 287 25.74 28.08 1.55
CA LEU A 287 26.68 29.00 0.89
C LEU A 287 26.04 30.39 0.68
N TRP A 288 24.76 30.46 0.33
CA TRP A 288 24.08 31.74 0.10
C TRP A 288 23.96 32.58 1.38
N THR A 289 23.60 31.99 2.52
CA THR A 289 23.56 32.72 3.80
C THR A 289 24.93 33.23 4.25
N PHE A 290 26.01 32.50 3.98
CA PHE A 290 27.37 32.96 4.28
C PHE A 290 27.80 34.10 3.34
N CYS A 291 27.58 33.95 2.03
CA CYS A 291 27.90 35.01 1.06
C CYS A 291 27.13 36.31 1.34
N TYR A 292 25.87 36.24 1.76
CA TYR A 292 25.07 37.43 2.01
C TYR A 292 25.53 38.21 3.26
N LEU A 293 25.95 37.50 4.32
CA LEU A 293 26.51 38.12 5.53
C LEU A 293 27.92 38.68 5.29
N SER A 294 28.76 37.99 4.51
CA SER A 294 30.07 38.48 4.10
C SER A 294 29.99 39.74 3.23
N TYR A 295 28.99 39.81 2.35
CA TYR A 295 28.75 40.98 1.50
C TYR A 295 28.38 42.22 2.32
N TYR A 296 27.54 42.07 3.35
CA TYR A 296 27.16 43.18 4.24
C TYR A 296 28.25 43.59 5.23
N LEU A 297 29.17 42.68 5.58
CA LEU A 297 30.27 42.96 6.50
C LEU A 297 31.58 43.37 5.80
N GLY A 298 31.61 43.41 4.46
CA GLY A 298 32.79 43.81 3.68
C GLY A 298 33.96 42.82 3.74
N ILE A 299 33.73 41.58 4.19
CA ILE A 299 34.78 40.57 4.32
C ILE A 299 34.73 39.65 3.09
N CYS A 300 35.54 39.95 2.08
CA CYS A 300 35.79 39.04 0.96
C CYS A 300 36.69 37.89 1.41
N ILE A 301 36.09 36.77 1.81
CA ILE A 301 36.84 35.52 2.01
C ILE A 301 36.86 34.77 0.67
N ILE A 302 38.01 34.78 0.01
CA ILE A 302 38.29 33.89 -1.12
C ILE A 302 38.51 32.49 -0.53
N LEU A 303 37.55 31.59 -0.72
CA LEU A 303 37.69 30.17 -0.37
C LEU A 303 38.26 29.42 -1.59
N TYR A 304 39.48 28.89 -1.45
CA TYR A 304 40.06 27.87 -2.32
C TYR A 304 39.52 26.48 -1.96
#